data_AF-A0A0S9MUH2-F1
#
_entry.id   AF-A0A0S9MUH2-F1
#
_cell.length_a   1.000
_cell.length_b   1.000
_cell.length_c   1.000
_cell.angle_alpha   90.00
_cell.angle_beta   90.00
_cell.angle_gamma   90.00
#
_symmetry.space_group_name_H-M   'P 1'
#
loop_
_entity.id
_entity.type
_entity.pdbx_description
1 polymer ?
#
loop_
_entity_poly.entity_id
_entity_poly.type
_entity_poly.pdbx_seq_one_letter_code
_entity_poly.pdbx_strand_id
1 'polypeptide(L)' 'MAKGPLMNRQDQSRVIAEIDLHGASEQELACIEGEAQKHGISFEEASKRLLLEHFRASKRNPIAVTVAQLFRRQSVH' A
#
# COMPACT_ATOMS: atom_id res chain seq x y z
N MET A 1 15.33 44.24 0.46
CA MET A 1 15.50 42.81 0.80
C MET A 1 14.88 42.57 2.17
N ALA A 2 13.83 41.75 2.26
CA ALA A 2 13.41 41.07 3.49
C ALA A 2 12.26 40.11 3.11
N LYS A 3 12.61 38.87 2.74
CA LYS A 3 11.63 37.77 2.71
C LYS A 3 11.40 37.38 4.17
N GLY A 4 10.17 37.52 4.64
CA GLY A 4 9.77 37.07 5.97
C GLY A 4 10.03 35.56 6.16
N PRO A 5 10.12 35.09 7.40
CA PRO A 5 10.48 33.70 7.68
C PRO A 5 9.36 32.77 7.22
N LEU A 6 9.72 31.81 6.36
CA LEU A 6 8.92 30.61 6.09
C LEU A 6 8.88 29.78 7.38
N MET A 7 7.95 30.12 8.27
CA MET A 7 7.73 29.33 9.48
C MET A 7 7.15 27.97 9.09
N ASN A 8 7.88 26.95 9.51
CA ASN A 8 7.55 25.53 9.60
C ASN A 8 6.13 25.16 9.13
N ARG A 9 6.05 24.58 7.93
CA ARG A 9 5.02 23.58 7.65
C ARG A 9 5.26 22.46 8.66
N GLN A 10 4.50 22.51 9.76
CA GLN A 10 4.28 21.34 10.60
C GLN A 10 3.86 20.22 9.65
N ASP A 11 4.70 19.19 9.56
CA ASP A 11 4.37 17.91 8.95
C ASP A 11 3.15 17.36 9.70
N GLN A 12 1.96 17.81 9.30
CA GLN A 12 0.73 17.10 9.59
C GLN A 12 0.83 15.83 8.77
N SER A 13 1.40 14.78 9.38
CA SER A 13 1.17 13.41 8.96
C SER A 13 -0.35 13.22 8.94
N ARG A 14 -0.95 13.46 7.77
CA ARG A 14 -2.37 13.29 7.56
C ARG A 14 -2.60 11.80 7.53
N VAL A 15 -3.01 11.25 8.67
CA VAL A 15 -3.48 9.87 8.77
C VAL A 15 -4.72 9.77 7.89
N ILE A 16 -4.57 9.14 6.71
CA ILE A 16 -5.63 8.97 5.72
C ILE A 16 -6.51 7.75 6.01
N ALA A 17 -6.04 6.85 6.87
CA ALA A 17 -6.75 5.68 7.36
C ALA A 17 -6.07 5.16 8.63
N GLU A 18 -6.87 4.69 9.58
CA GLU A 18 -6.41 3.95 10.75
C GLU A 18 -6.72 2.47 10.54
N ILE A 19 -5.78 1.59 10.91
CA ILE A 19 -5.97 0.15 10.83
C ILE A 19 -6.46 -0.31 12.20
N ASP A 20 -7.73 -0.71 12.26
CA ASP A 20 -8.26 -1.40 13.43
C ASP A 20 -8.10 -2.92 13.24
N LEU A 21 -7.39 -3.55 14.17
CA LEU A 21 -7.18 -5.01 14.19
C LEU A 21 -8.15 -5.72 15.13
N HIS A 22 -9.17 -5.03 15.65
CA HIS A 22 -10.19 -5.61 16.50
C HIS A 22 -11.04 -6.62 15.71
N GLY A 23 -10.59 -7.88 15.70
CA GLY A 23 -11.18 -8.97 14.92
C GLY A 23 -10.18 -9.73 14.04
N ALA A 24 -8.91 -9.31 14.00
CA ALA A 24 -7.85 -10.08 13.37
C ALA A 24 -7.67 -11.42 14.12
N SER A 25 -7.57 -12.50 13.36
CA SER A 25 -7.25 -13.82 13.90
C SER A 25 -5.82 -13.87 14.41
N GLU A 26 -5.55 -14.77 15.35
CA GLU A 26 -4.19 -15.01 15.87
C GLU A 26 -3.20 -15.34 14.74
N GLN A 27 -3.67 -16.03 13.70
CA GLN A 27 -2.85 -16.37 12.54
C GLN A 27 -2.46 -15.14 11.71
N GLU A 28 -3.38 -14.19 11.54
CA GLU A 28 -3.11 -12.93 10.83
C GLU A 28 -2.12 -12.06 11.62
N LEU A 29 -2.30 -11.97 12.94
CA LEU A 29 -1.38 -11.24 13.82
C LEU A 29 0.03 -11.86 13.78
N ALA A 30 0.15 -13.18 13.88
CA ALA A 30 1.43 -13.88 13.77
C ALA A 30 2.10 -13.68 12.40
N CYS A 31 1.31 -13.58 11.32
CA CYS A 31 1.83 -13.28 10.00
C CYS A 31 2.44 -11.87 9.93
N ILE A 32 1.77 -10.87 10.50
CA ILE A 32 2.28 -9.49 10.56
C ILE A 32 3.54 -9.42 11.42
N GLU A 33 3.58 -10.09 12.57
CA GLU A 33 4.76 -10.16 13.42
C GLU A 33 5.95 -10.81 12.72
N GLY A 34 5.72 -11.91 11.99
CA GLY A 34 6.75 -12.57 11.20
C GLY A 34 7.33 -11.65 10.12
N GLU A 35 6.48 -10.91 9.41
CA GLU A 35 6.93 -9.96 8.39
C GLU A 35 7.69 -8.76 9.00
N ALA A 36 7.26 -8.29 10.19
CA ALA A 36 7.95 -7.25 10.93
C ALA A 36 9.37 -7.68 11.35
N GLN A 37 9.52 -8.89 11.91
CA GLN A 37 10.80 -9.44 12.32
C GLN A 37 11.74 -9.67 11.13
N LYS A 38 11.22 -10.29 10.06
CA LYS A 38 11.98 -10.60 8.84
C LYS A 38 12.59 -9.36 8.19
N HIS A 39 11.88 -8.23 8.24
CA HIS A 39 12.33 -6.98 7.63
C HIS A 39 12.91 -5.98 8.62
N GLY A 40 12.92 -6.29 9.92
CA GLY A 40 13.40 -5.38 10.97
C GLY A 40 12.61 -4.07 11.02
N ILE A 41 11.31 -4.12 10.74
CA ILE A 41 10.41 -2.96 10.69
C ILE A 41 9.38 -3.02 11.82
N SER A 42 8.68 -1.90 12.04
CA SER A 42 7.58 -1.88 13.01
C SER A 42 6.41 -2.75 12.55
N PHE A 43 5.65 -3.25 13.52
CA PHE A 43 4.43 -4.01 13.27
C PHE A 43 3.43 -3.23 12.39
N GLU A 44 3.31 -1.92 12.62
CA GLU A 44 2.44 -1.04 11.83
C GLU A 44 2.91 -0.95 10.36
N GLU A 45 4.22 -0.84 10.12
CA GLU A 45 4.78 -0.77 8.77
C GLU A 45 4.66 -2.13 8.04
N ALA A 46 4.84 -3.23 8.77
CA ALA A 46 4.58 -4.58 8.24
C ALA A 46 3.11 -4.75 7.84
N SER A 47 2.18 -4.28 8.68
CA SER A 47 0.74 -4.30 8.38
C SER A 47 0.41 -3.54 7.10
N LYS A 48 0.95 -2.32 6.95
CA LYS A 48 0.78 -1.49 5.74
C LYS A 48 1.32 -2.19 4.50
N ARG A 49 2.51 -2.79 4.59
CA ARG A 49 3.13 -3.54 3.49
C ARG A 49 2.27 -4.70 3.02
N LEU A 50 1.81 -5.55 3.94
CA LEU A 50 0.97 -6.70 3.62
C LEU A 50 -0.35 -6.27 2.97
N LEU A 51 -0.99 -5.22 3.49
CA LEU A 51 -2.20 -4.64 2.88
C LEU A 51 -1.95 -4.12 1.46
N LEU A 52 -0.84 -3.41 1.25
CA LEU A 52 -0.46 -2.91 -0.08
C LEU A 52 -0.16 -4.04 -1.06
N GLU A 53 0.50 -5.10 -0.61
CA GLU A 53 0.78 -6.28 -1.43
C GLU A 53 -0.51 -6.99 -1.83
N HIS A 54 -1.41 -7.23 -0.87
CA HIS A 54 -2.71 -7.83 -1.13
C HIS A 54 -3.53 -6.98 -2.11
N PHE A 55 -3.53 -5.66 -1.95
CA PHE A 55 -4.20 -4.75 -2.86
C PHE A 55 -3.59 -4.75 -4.28
N ARG A 56 -2.27 -4.84 -4.39
CA ARG A 56 -1.58 -4.98 -5.68
C ARG A 56 -1.89 -6.31 -6.35
N ALA A 57 -1.99 -7.38 -5.57
CA ALA A 57 -2.38 -8.70 -6.05
C ALA A 57 -3.84 -8.70 -6.55
N SER A 58 -4.77 -8.09 -5.80
CA SER A 58 -6.18 -8.01 -6.20
C SER A 58 -6.43 -7.10 -7.42
N LYS A 59 -5.61 -6.06 -7.60
CA LYS A 59 -5.67 -5.18 -8.78
C LYS A 59 -5.03 -5.77 -10.04
N ARG A 60 -4.28 -6.87 -9.95
CA ARG A 60 -3.91 -7.67 -11.12
C ARG A 60 -5.15 -8.44 -11.59
N ASN A 61 -6.06 -7.74 -12.25
CA ASN A 61 -7.18 -8.36 -12.95
C ASN A 61 -6.65 -8.83 -14.32
N PRO A 62 -6.40 -10.14 -14.54
CA PRO A 62 -5.78 -10.63 -15.76
C PRO A 62 -6.61 -10.28 -17.00
N ILE A 63 -7.93 -10.19 -16.86
CA ILE A 63 -8.85 -9.82 -17.94
C ILE A 63 -8.55 -8.41 -18.47
N ALA A 64 -8.22 -7.44 -17.63
CA ALA A 64 -7.89 -6.09 -18.10
C ALA A 64 -6.57 -6.05 -18.91
N VAL A 65 -5.60 -6.88 -18.54
CA VAL A 65 -4.33 -7.02 -19.27
C VAL A 65 -4.53 -7.77 -20.59
N THR A 66 -5.31 -8.85 -20.59
CA THR A 66 -5.64 -9.63 -21.79
C THR A 66 -6.47 -8.83 -22.78
N VAL A 67 -7.47 -8.06 -22.31
CA VAL A 67 -8.27 -7.16 -23.14
C VAL A 67 -7.39 -6.04 -23.73
N ALA A 68 -6.53 -5.41 -22.93
CA ALA A 68 -5.58 -4.40 -23.43
C ALA A 68 -4.59 -4.99 -24.46
N GLN A 69 -4.18 -6.25 -24.30
CA GLN A 69 -3.33 -6.96 -25.27
C GLN A 69 -4.08 -7.34 -26.56
N LEU A 70 -5.35 -7.71 -26.47
CA LEU A 70 -6.22 -7.99 -27.63
C LEU A 70 -6.46 -6.74 -28.48
N PHE A 71 -6.73 -5.59 -27.86
CA PHE A 71 -6.87 -4.32 -28.58
C PHE A 71 -5.58 -3.85 -29.25
N ARG A 72 -4.40 -4.16 -28.69
CA ARG A 72 -3.10 -3.86 -29.34
C ARG A 72 -2.79 -4.75 -30.55
N ARG A 73 -3.47 -5.89 -30.72
CA ARG A 73 -3.27 -6.81 -31.85
C ARG A 73 -4.33 -6.70 -32.94
N GLN A 74 -5.35 -5.86 -32.79
CA GLN A 74 -6.37 -5.59 -33.82
C GLN A 74 -6.10 -4.32 -34.64
N SER A 75 -4.83 -4.03 -34.95
CA SER A 75 -4.54 -3.22 -36.14
C SER A 75 -4.77 -4.11 -37.38
N VAL A 76 -6.00 -4.08 -37.87
CA VAL A 76 -6.45 -4.77 -39.09
C VAL A 76 -5.67 -4.20 -40.28
N HIS A 77 -4.99 -5.07 -41.03
CA HIS A 77 -4.65 -4.88 -42.43
C HIS A 77 -5.61 -5.71 -43.27
#